data_AF-A0A0K0XZG7-F1
#
_entry.id   AF-A0A0K0XZG7-F1
#
_cell.length_a   1.000
_cell.length_b   1.000
_cell.length_c   1.000
_cell.angle_alpha   90.00
_cell.angle_beta   90.00
_cell.angle_gamma   90.00
#
_symmetry.space_group_name_H-M   'P 1'
#
loop_
_entity.id
_entity.type
_entity.pdbx_description
1 polymer ?
#
loop_
_entity_poly.entity_id
_entity_poly.type
_entity_poly.pdbx_seq_one_letter_code
_entity_poly.pdbx_strand_id
1 'polypeptide(L)'
;MAFETNVLGNLLVRYDHGPDRLLAETQGIDTRTWLTDALRTPVKRLTEAGSTYSVTRYDEYGQVEEETSPDTPRFGFTGHQRGPDGAPDLYYAQQRWYNSATGRFISEDPLWGEPKMPMSRHRYLYAYANPGVYVDPDGRVGIFNDGTDQDAFYPLTINDRAITNVGKLRKLYQGVALYRSGIGTEDGEWLCRMTGCGLEERVDWAYQRIVEIYNDPDSTEEDRRIDIFGFSRGAAVSMALVQKLSLEGIPVTRRQQIYTDRHRWETVEWTENVEANIRFVGLFDTVAARGLATTPDTLFDKLHIFLPNAPTDRLRVRWSQVGGQVRQAASAQEYRNTFDLISLRSCDGCPLPSNVQEEFFLGAHSNVGGGYGISDGGNPLATYSLSYMYREALALGVPLAQDPSVGDAIEGMHEKFFELIDAAHDSRFPVDRFLGRISRSIYFGGASGEPVEFTAFEMLQKAVESAERIDPLFIHEDEGAEP
;
A
#
# COMPACT_ATOMS: atom_id res chain seq x y z
N MET A 1 0.12 -15.71 16.33
CA MET A 1 0.69 -16.83 17.12
C MET A 1 1.55 -17.67 16.17
N ALA A 2 2.70 -18.14 16.63
CA ALA A 2 3.58 -19.06 15.91
C ALA A 2 3.90 -20.28 16.78
N PHE A 3 4.19 -21.43 16.18
CA PHE A 3 4.41 -22.69 16.89
C PHE A 3 5.69 -23.37 16.41
N GLU A 4 6.47 -23.87 17.35
CA GLU A 4 7.59 -24.76 17.10
C GLU A 4 7.18 -26.19 17.43
N THR A 5 7.30 -27.10 16.47
CA THR A 5 6.94 -28.52 16.64
C THR A 5 8.13 -29.41 16.35
N ASN A 6 8.14 -30.61 16.94
CA ASN A 6 9.09 -31.64 16.52
C ASN A 6 8.63 -32.32 15.23
N VAL A 7 9.46 -33.21 14.68
CA VAL A 7 9.17 -33.96 13.44
C VAL A 7 7.91 -34.84 13.50
N LEU A 8 7.37 -35.09 14.70
CA LEU A 8 6.14 -35.85 14.92
C LEU A 8 4.90 -34.95 15.07
N GLY A 9 5.07 -33.62 14.98
CA GLY A 9 3.99 -32.64 15.13
C GLY A 9 3.66 -32.28 16.59
N ASN A 10 4.44 -32.74 17.57
CA ASN A 10 4.22 -32.35 18.96
C ASN A 10 4.69 -30.92 19.18
N LEU A 11 3.86 -30.11 19.85
CA LEU A 11 4.19 -28.74 20.23
C LEU A 11 5.38 -28.71 21.21
N LEU A 12 6.41 -27.95 20.85
CA LEU A 12 7.58 -27.67 21.69
C LEU A 12 7.44 -26.30 22.36
N VAL A 13 7.17 -25.26 21.56
CA VAL A 13 7.04 -23.87 22.03
C VAL A 13 5.92 -23.17 21.27
N ARG A 14 5.11 -22.38 21.98
CA ARG A 14 4.18 -21.41 21.39
C ARG A 14 4.76 -20.02 21.55
N TYR A 15 4.75 -19.23 20.48
CA TYR A 15 5.09 -17.82 20.50
C TYR A 15 3.84 -16.97 20.29
N ASP A 16 3.57 -16.10 21.25
CA ASP A 16 2.46 -15.16 21.25
C ASP A 16 2.97 -13.80 20.77
N HIS A 17 2.51 -13.39 19.59
CA HIS A 17 2.85 -12.10 18.99
C HIS A 17 1.69 -11.13 19.20
N GLY A 18 2.04 -9.89 19.52
CA GLY A 18 1.15 -8.74 19.39
C GLY A 18 1.15 -8.24 17.93
N PRO A 19 0.50 -7.09 17.66
CA PRO A 19 0.42 -6.54 16.30
C PRO A 19 1.79 -6.31 15.64
N ASP A 20 2.81 -5.98 16.44
CA ASP A 20 4.12 -5.51 15.95
C ASP A 20 5.33 -6.07 16.73
N ARG A 21 5.13 -7.00 17.66
CA ARG A 21 6.22 -7.53 18.51
C ARG A 21 5.91 -8.90 19.11
N LEU A 22 6.97 -9.62 19.47
CA LEU A 22 6.88 -10.81 20.30
C LEU A 22 6.49 -10.40 21.74
N LEU A 23 5.41 -10.98 22.27
CA LEU A 23 4.91 -10.68 23.62
C LEU A 23 5.32 -11.75 24.62
N ALA A 24 5.13 -13.02 24.26
CA ALA A 24 5.40 -14.12 25.15
C ALA A 24 5.81 -15.39 24.39
N GLU A 25 6.49 -16.28 25.10
CA GLU A 25 6.68 -17.67 24.69
C GLU A 25 6.17 -18.59 25.81
N THR A 26 5.53 -19.70 25.43
CA THR A 26 5.06 -20.73 26.35
C THR A 26 5.69 -22.06 25.94
N GLN A 27 6.48 -22.64 26.85
CA GLN A 27 7.10 -23.95 26.68
C GLN A 27 6.59 -24.88 27.78
N GLY A 28 5.75 -25.85 27.41
CA GLY A 28 5.02 -26.65 28.39
C GLY A 28 4.06 -25.79 29.22
N ILE A 29 4.33 -25.65 30.52
CA ILE A 29 3.56 -24.78 31.43
C ILE A 29 4.24 -23.44 31.69
N ASP A 30 5.53 -23.31 31.35
CA ASP A 30 6.29 -22.11 31.65
C ASP A 30 6.04 -21.05 30.58
N THR A 31 5.62 -19.86 31.01
CA THR A 31 5.50 -18.70 30.13
C THR A 31 6.60 -17.69 30.45
N ARG A 32 7.27 -17.19 29.41
CA ARG A 32 8.21 -16.07 29.51
C ARG A 32 7.70 -14.89 28.70
N THR A 33 7.75 -13.70 29.30
CA THR A 33 7.38 -12.44 28.63
C THR A 33 8.61 -11.81 28.01
N TRP A 34 8.53 -11.40 26.75
CA TRP A 34 9.60 -10.73 26.04
C TRP A 34 9.49 -9.21 26.23
N LEU A 35 10.60 -8.57 26.57
CA LEU A 35 10.75 -7.12 26.55
C LEU A 35 11.60 -6.72 25.36
N THR A 36 11.08 -5.78 24.58
CA THR A 36 11.74 -5.29 23.37
C THR A 36 12.11 -3.81 23.48
N ASP A 37 13.10 -3.39 22.71
CA ASP A 37 13.44 -1.97 22.54
C ASP A 37 12.53 -1.27 21.50
N ALA A 38 12.89 -0.05 21.12
CA ALA A 38 12.13 0.75 20.15
C ALA A 38 12.10 0.14 18.74
N LEU A 39 13.13 -0.63 18.36
CA LEU A 39 13.23 -1.34 17.08
C LEU A 39 12.66 -2.75 17.14
N ARG A 40 11.99 -3.09 18.25
CA ARG A 40 11.41 -4.42 18.54
C ARG A 40 12.45 -5.51 18.75
N THR A 41 13.72 -5.15 18.97
CA THR A 41 14.76 -6.08 19.36
C THR A 41 14.48 -6.60 20.76
N PRO A 42 14.38 -7.92 20.99
CA PRO A 42 14.19 -8.48 22.31
C PRO A 42 15.46 -8.34 23.15
N VAL A 43 15.37 -7.59 24.26
CA VAL A 43 16.51 -7.29 25.14
C VAL A 43 16.44 -8.04 26.47
N LYS A 44 15.26 -8.50 26.88
CA LYS A 44 15.06 -9.32 28.08
C LYS A 44 13.92 -10.31 27.93
N ARG A 45 14.01 -11.42 28.66
CA ARG A 45 12.86 -12.28 28.97
C ARG A 45 12.62 -12.28 30.47
N LEU A 46 11.36 -12.21 30.87
CA LEU A 46 10.92 -12.30 32.27
C LEU A 46 10.20 -13.63 32.50
N THR A 47 10.35 -14.20 33.68
CA THR A 47 9.49 -15.30 34.14
C THR A 47 8.08 -14.79 34.42
N GLU A 48 7.12 -15.70 34.61
CA GLU A 48 5.75 -15.36 35.02
C GLU A 48 5.70 -14.55 36.34
N ALA A 49 6.66 -14.76 37.24
CA ALA A 49 6.80 -14.00 38.49
C ALA A 49 7.42 -12.60 38.30
N GLY A 50 7.76 -12.21 37.06
CA GLY A 50 8.38 -10.93 36.72
C GLY A 50 9.88 -10.84 37.00
N SER A 51 10.53 -11.93 37.42
CA SER A 51 11.99 -11.96 37.60
C SER A 51 12.70 -12.09 36.25
N THR A 52 13.90 -11.50 36.12
CA THR A 52 14.69 -11.60 34.89
C THR A 52 15.12 -13.05 34.63
N TYR A 53 14.73 -13.59 33.46
CA TYR A 53 15.09 -14.92 32.99
C TYR A 53 16.32 -14.87 32.07
N SER A 54 16.36 -13.91 31.15
CA SER A 54 17.53 -13.64 30.31
C SER A 54 17.67 -12.16 29.99
N VAL A 55 18.90 -11.75 29.67
CA VAL A 55 19.24 -10.40 29.20
C VAL A 55 20.18 -10.53 28.01
N THR A 56 19.91 -9.78 26.95
CA THR A 56 20.79 -9.65 25.80
C THR A 56 21.01 -8.18 25.48
N ARG A 57 22.27 -7.82 25.20
CA ARG A 57 22.69 -6.51 24.71
C ARG A 57 23.28 -6.66 23.32
N TYR A 58 22.91 -5.73 22.46
CA TYR A 58 23.33 -5.68 21.07
C TYR A 58 24.03 -4.35 20.80
N ASP A 59 24.98 -4.35 19.87
CA ASP A 59 25.46 -3.11 19.23
C ASP A 59 24.43 -2.55 18.23
N GLU A 60 24.78 -1.46 17.54
CA GLU A 60 23.88 -0.81 16.58
C GLU A 60 23.51 -1.68 15.38
N TYR A 61 24.31 -2.69 15.05
CA TYR A 61 24.10 -3.62 13.93
C TYR A 61 23.57 -4.98 14.38
N GLY A 62 23.24 -5.15 15.66
CA GLY A 62 22.68 -6.39 16.18
C GLY A 62 23.70 -7.45 16.56
N GLN A 63 24.98 -7.11 16.64
CA GLN A 63 25.99 -8.01 17.18
C GLN A 63 25.80 -8.11 18.69
N VAL A 64 25.78 -9.33 19.22
CA VAL A 64 25.58 -9.56 20.66
C VAL A 64 26.86 -9.17 21.40
N GLU A 65 26.79 -8.14 22.24
CA GLU A 65 27.89 -7.72 23.12
C GLU A 65 27.89 -8.49 24.44
N GLU A 66 26.69 -8.75 24.98
CA GLU A 66 26.51 -9.42 26.26
C GLU A 66 25.21 -10.24 26.22
N GLU A 67 25.28 -11.53 26.55
CA GLU A 67 24.10 -12.38 26.69
C GLU A 67 24.22 -13.24 27.95
N THR A 68 23.24 -13.12 28.83
CA THR A 68 23.06 -14.00 29.98
C THR A 68 21.71 -14.69 29.81
N SER A 69 21.73 -15.96 29.42
CA SER A 69 20.52 -16.73 29.14
C SER A 69 20.71 -18.21 29.48
N PRO A 70 19.74 -18.88 30.12
CA PRO A 70 19.80 -20.32 30.39
C PRO A 70 19.70 -21.20 29.13
N ASP A 71 19.14 -20.65 28.05
CA ASP A 71 18.86 -21.27 26.76
C ASP A 71 19.15 -20.29 25.61
N THR A 72 19.30 -20.81 24.39
CA THR A 72 19.49 -19.98 23.19
C THR A 72 18.14 -19.35 22.77
N PRO A 73 17.98 -18.01 22.85
CA PRO A 73 16.76 -17.36 22.38
C PRO A 73 16.55 -17.59 20.88
N ARG A 74 15.34 -17.94 20.44
CA ARG A 74 15.03 -18.16 19.02
C ARG A 74 15.00 -16.88 18.19
N PHE A 75 14.66 -15.76 18.81
CA PHE A 75 14.58 -14.44 18.17
C PHE A 75 15.63 -13.50 18.77
N GLY A 76 16.16 -12.59 17.95
CA GLY A 76 17.16 -11.61 18.38
C GLY A 76 16.96 -10.27 17.68
N PHE A 77 18.03 -9.66 17.18
CA PHE A 77 18.02 -8.30 16.63
C PHE A 77 16.82 -8.02 15.71
N THR A 78 16.13 -6.90 16.00
CA THR A 78 14.90 -6.42 15.33
C THR A 78 13.77 -7.44 15.23
N GLY A 79 13.78 -8.47 16.08
CA GLY A 79 12.78 -9.54 16.11
C GLY A 79 13.01 -10.64 15.07
N HIS A 80 14.08 -10.59 14.28
CA HIS A 80 14.40 -11.64 13.33
C HIS A 80 14.81 -12.93 14.05
N GLN A 81 14.53 -14.06 13.41
CA GLN A 81 14.95 -15.36 13.91
C GLN A 81 16.47 -15.46 13.89
N ARG A 82 17.08 -15.96 14.96
CA ARG A 82 18.51 -16.25 15.00
C ARG A 82 18.86 -17.44 14.10
N GLY A 83 20.09 -17.41 13.60
CA GLY A 83 20.69 -18.49 12.83
C GLY A 83 20.83 -19.78 13.63
N PRO A 84 21.13 -20.89 12.92
CA PRO A 84 21.36 -22.18 13.55
C PRO A 84 22.55 -22.14 14.52
N ASP A 85 22.60 -23.13 15.41
CA ASP A 85 23.68 -23.27 16.38
C ASP A 85 25.06 -23.20 15.69
N GLY A 86 25.93 -22.32 16.19
CA GLY A 86 27.24 -22.02 15.60
C GLY A 86 27.29 -20.83 14.65
N ALA A 87 26.15 -20.18 14.37
CA ALA A 87 26.07 -18.94 13.57
C ALA A 87 25.31 -17.82 14.32
N PRO A 88 25.77 -17.38 15.51
CA PRO A 88 25.04 -16.43 16.36
C PRO A 88 24.91 -15.02 15.74
N ASP A 89 25.79 -14.67 14.80
CA ASP A 89 25.77 -13.38 14.12
C ASP A 89 24.78 -13.32 12.95
N LEU A 90 24.19 -14.46 12.57
CA LEU A 90 23.22 -14.55 11.50
C LEU A 90 21.80 -14.37 12.02
N TYR A 91 21.05 -13.51 11.34
CA TYR A 91 19.63 -13.32 11.52
C TYR A 91 18.92 -13.61 10.22
N TYR A 92 17.88 -14.44 10.29
CA TYR A 92 17.04 -14.73 9.15
C TYR A 92 15.99 -13.63 9.00
N ALA A 93 16.23 -12.71 8.07
CA ALA A 93 15.33 -11.64 7.68
C ALA A 93 14.45 -12.08 6.51
N GLN A 94 13.90 -13.31 6.61
CA GLN A 94 12.93 -13.92 5.69
C GLN A 94 13.49 -14.19 4.29
N GLN A 95 13.76 -13.16 3.49
CA GLN A 95 14.31 -13.31 2.14
C GLN A 95 15.82 -13.51 2.14
N ARG A 96 16.51 -13.04 3.19
CA ARG A 96 17.97 -13.04 3.24
C ARG A 96 18.49 -13.29 4.64
N TRP A 97 19.70 -13.79 4.70
CA TRP A 97 20.47 -13.89 5.93
C TRP A 97 21.23 -12.59 6.14
N TYR A 98 20.88 -11.87 7.21
CA TYR A 98 21.60 -10.71 7.70
C TYR A 98 22.74 -11.17 8.61
N ASN A 99 23.95 -10.68 8.38
CA ASN A 99 25.12 -10.93 9.22
C ASN A 99 25.49 -9.66 9.99
N SER A 100 25.15 -9.66 11.28
CA SER A 100 25.40 -8.55 12.20
C SER A 100 26.88 -8.23 12.39
N ALA A 101 27.77 -9.22 12.43
CA ALA A 101 29.22 -9.00 12.56
C ALA A 101 29.82 -8.20 11.39
N THR A 102 29.14 -8.18 10.23
CA THR A 102 29.54 -7.39 9.05
C THR A 102 28.59 -6.23 8.75
N GLY A 103 27.46 -6.14 9.46
CA GLY A 103 26.41 -5.15 9.23
C GLY A 103 25.74 -5.25 7.85
N ARG A 104 25.69 -6.45 7.23
CA ARG A 104 25.27 -6.64 5.83
C ARG A 104 24.52 -7.94 5.61
N PHE A 105 23.74 -7.99 4.54
CA PHE A 105 23.24 -9.27 4.01
C PHE A 105 24.37 -10.10 3.42
N ILE A 106 24.26 -11.42 3.50
CA ILE A 106 25.24 -12.35 2.90
C ILE A 106 24.83 -12.86 1.51
N SER A 107 23.62 -12.51 1.08
CA SER A 107 23.12 -12.70 -0.28
C SER A 107 22.74 -11.36 -0.90
N GLU A 108 22.75 -11.31 -2.23
CA GLU A 108 22.34 -10.12 -2.96
C GLU A 108 20.84 -9.90 -2.80
N ASP A 109 20.45 -8.62 -2.67
CA ASP A 109 19.07 -8.17 -2.79
C ASP A 109 18.56 -8.53 -4.19
N PRO A 110 17.47 -9.33 -4.30
CA PRO A 110 16.85 -9.59 -5.59
C PRO A 110 16.31 -8.30 -6.22
N LEU A 111 15.99 -7.28 -5.42
CA LEU A 111 15.63 -5.95 -5.90
C LEU A 111 16.90 -5.18 -6.30
N TRP A 112 16.93 -4.75 -7.56
CA TRP A 112 18.04 -3.97 -8.14
C TRP A 112 18.26 -2.57 -7.55
N GLY A 113 17.35 -2.11 -6.68
CA GLY A 113 17.29 -0.74 -6.21
C GLY A 113 16.80 0.24 -7.28
N GLU A 114 16.55 1.47 -6.86
CA GLU A 114 16.08 2.55 -7.73
C GLU A 114 17.25 3.39 -8.24
N PRO A 115 17.34 3.71 -9.55
CA PRO A 115 18.40 4.57 -10.09
C PRO A 115 18.49 5.94 -9.41
N LYS A 116 17.34 6.48 -8.98
CA LYS A 116 17.23 7.77 -8.27
C LYS A 116 17.56 7.68 -6.78
N MET A 117 17.76 6.46 -6.24
CA MET A 117 18.27 6.20 -4.89
C MET A 117 19.54 5.35 -4.94
N PRO A 118 20.71 5.96 -5.15
CA PRO A 118 21.95 5.22 -5.29
C PRO A 118 22.23 4.22 -4.15
N MET A 119 21.85 4.55 -2.92
CA MET A 119 22.00 3.68 -1.75
C MET A 119 21.17 2.38 -1.82
N SER A 120 19.97 2.44 -2.40
CA SER A 120 19.11 1.25 -2.58
C SER A 120 19.69 0.24 -3.58
N ARG A 121 20.67 0.65 -4.41
CA ARG A 121 21.35 -0.24 -5.37
C ARG A 121 22.49 -1.05 -4.74
N HIS A 122 22.82 -0.78 -3.48
CA HIS A 122 23.82 -1.57 -2.77
C HIS A 122 23.19 -2.89 -2.31
N ARG A 123 23.39 -3.95 -3.10
CA ARG A 123 22.69 -5.24 -2.98
C ARG A 123 22.90 -6.00 -1.67
N TYR A 124 23.78 -5.55 -0.79
CA TYR A 124 24.01 -6.20 0.52
C TYR A 124 23.69 -5.29 1.71
N LEU A 125 23.09 -4.12 1.45
CA LEU A 125 22.90 -3.08 2.46
C LEU A 125 21.74 -3.45 3.40
N TYR A 126 22.01 -3.48 4.70
CA TYR A 126 20.96 -3.59 5.71
C TYR A 126 20.50 -2.18 6.13
N ALA A 127 19.18 -1.97 6.21
CA ALA A 127 18.58 -0.78 6.83
C ALA A 127 19.16 0.57 6.36
N TYR A 128 19.46 0.73 5.06
CA TYR A 128 20.11 1.93 4.50
C TYR A 128 21.43 2.34 5.20
N ALA A 129 22.14 1.40 5.83
CA ALA A 129 23.27 1.65 6.72
C ALA A 129 22.95 2.57 7.92
N ASN A 130 21.68 2.67 8.31
CA ASN A 130 21.23 3.34 9.54
C ASN A 130 20.28 2.44 10.35
N PRO A 131 20.81 1.33 10.91
CA PRO A 131 20.03 0.33 11.64
C PRO A 131 19.47 0.82 12.98
N GLY A 132 19.92 1.97 13.49
CA GLY A 132 19.35 2.60 14.68
C GLY A 132 17.97 3.26 14.44
N VAL A 133 17.58 3.41 13.17
CA VAL A 133 16.31 4.03 12.76
C VAL A 133 15.48 3.11 11.88
N TYR A 134 16.12 2.38 10.96
CA TYR A 134 15.45 1.53 9.99
C TYR A 134 15.66 0.04 10.32
N VAL A 135 14.66 -0.76 9.97
CA VAL A 135 14.69 -2.22 10.04
C VAL A 135 14.39 -2.74 8.64
N ASP A 136 15.06 -3.81 8.20
CA ASP A 136 14.70 -4.51 6.96
C ASP A 136 13.40 -5.30 7.23
N PRO A 137 12.25 -4.90 6.68
CA PRO A 137 10.98 -5.48 7.09
C PRO A 137 10.72 -6.86 6.47
N ASP A 138 9.70 -7.55 6.98
CA ASP A 138 9.31 -8.94 6.71
C ASP A 138 8.78 -9.24 5.29
N GLY A 139 9.27 -8.55 4.24
CA GLY A 139 9.06 -8.97 2.86
C GLY A 139 7.67 -8.77 2.24
N ARG A 140 6.75 -8.04 2.89
CA ARG A 140 5.40 -7.75 2.34
C ARG A 140 5.44 -6.72 1.21
N VAL A 141 4.69 -6.90 0.13
CA VAL A 141 4.79 -6.02 -1.05
C VAL A 141 3.68 -4.96 -1.09
N GLY A 142 4.07 -3.70 -0.96
CA GLY A 142 3.22 -2.54 -1.20
C GLY A 142 3.60 -1.86 -2.50
N ILE A 143 2.64 -1.67 -3.40
CA ILE A 143 2.82 -0.96 -4.67
C ILE A 143 2.20 0.44 -4.53
N PHE A 144 3.01 1.48 -4.71
CA PHE A 144 2.64 2.86 -4.49
C PHE A 144 2.81 3.67 -5.78
N ASN A 145 1.69 3.92 -6.47
CA ASN A 145 1.65 4.66 -7.73
C ASN A 145 1.21 6.11 -7.49
N ASP A 146 2.14 7.05 -7.53
CA ASP A 146 1.85 8.45 -7.19
C ASP A 146 1.14 9.22 -8.33
N GLY A 147 0.53 10.35 -7.99
CA GLY A 147 -0.16 11.23 -8.91
C GLY A 147 0.78 12.02 -9.82
N THR A 148 0.26 12.50 -10.94
CA THR A 148 0.98 13.34 -11.92
C THR A 148 1.91 14.38 -11.32
N ASP A 149 3.15 14.42 -11.82
CA ASP A 149 4.19 15.35 -11.35
C ASP A 149 4.49 15.28 -9.84
N GLN A 150 4.17 14.16 -9.17
CA GLN A 150 4.48 13.93 -7.76
C GLN A 150 5.56 12.87 -7.60
N ASP A 151 6.53 13.18 -6.73
CA ASP A 151 7.64 12.32 -6.40
C ASP A 151 7.90 12.40 -4.88
N ALA A 152 7.66 11.30 -4.16
CA ALA A 152 7.85 11.20 -2.72
C ALA A 152 9.32 11.36 -2.27
N PHE A 153 10.28 11.25 -3.19
CA PHE A 153 11.72 11.40 -2.93
C PHE A 153 12.26 12.78 -3.32
N TYR A 154 11.53 13.50 -4.17
CA TYR A 154 11.89 14.85 -4.59
C TYR A 154 10.67 15.79 -4.54
N PRO A 155 10.11 16.06 -3.34
CA PRO A 155 8.92 16.91 -3.19
C PRO A 155 9.14 18.36 -3.68
N LEU A 156 10.40 18.79 -3.86
CA LEU A 156 10.76 20.16 -4.22
C LEU A 156 10.90 20.42 -5.73
N THR A 157 10.46 19.52 -6.60
CA THR A 157 10.55 19.74 -8.05
C THR A 157 9.38 20.60 -8.54
N ILE A 158 9.58 21.93 -8.42
CA ILE A 158 8.74 23.03 -8.95
C ILE A 158 7.47 23.30 -8.10
N ASN A 159 7.47 24.46 -7.40
CA ASN A 159 6.37 25.06 -6.60
C ASN A 159 6.12 24.56 -5.17
N ASP A 160 7.15 24.18 -4.39
CA ASP A 160 7.01 23.81 -2.95
C ASP A 160 5.99 22.66 -2.68
N ARG A 161 5.83 21.72 -3.61
CA ARG A 161 4.86 20.63 -3.50
C ARG A 161 5.10 19.76 -2.26
N ALA A 162 4.02 19.36 -1.60
CA ALA A 162 4.07 18.47 -0.45
C ALA A 162 3.95 17.01 -0.89
N ILE A 163 4.36 16.09 -0.01
CA ILE A 163 4.20 14.65 -0.23
C ILE A 163 2.70 14.30 -0.31
N THR A 164 2.32 13.49 -1.29
CA THR A 164 0.96 12.98 -1.46
C THR A 164 0.59 11.96 -0.37
N ASN A 165 -0.68 11.61 -0.28
CA ASN A 165 -1.14 10.58 0.63
C ASN A 165 -0.57 9.19 0.26
N VAL A 166 -0.36 8.91 -1.03
CA VAL A 166 0.37 7.70 -1.48
C VAL A 166 1.80 7.72 -0.97
N GLY A 167 2.52 8.84 -1.10
CA GLY A 167 3.87 8.99 -0.58
C GLY A 167 3.95 8.91 0.95
N LYS A 168 2.95 9.42 1.68
CA LYS A 168 2.85 9.30 3.14
C LYS A 168 2.60 7.85 3.57
N LEU A 169 1.65 7.15 2.94
CA LEU A 169 1.39 5.73 3.20
C LEU A 169 2.63 4.87 2.89
N ARG A 170 3.34 5.17 1.80
CA ARG A 170 4.62 4.53 1.48
C ARG A 170 5.65 4.69 2.58
N LYS A 171 5.73 5.86 3.22
CA LYS A 171 6.65 6.10 4.34
C LYS A 171 6.28 5.31 5.60
N LEU A 172 4.98 5.06 5.80
CA LEU A 172 4.47 4.27 6.91
C LEU A 172 4.57 2.76 6.64
N TYR A 173 4.68 2.33 5.38
CA TYR A 173 4.70 0.92 5.02
C TYR A 173 5.98 0.22 5.51
N GLN A 174 5.79 -0.79 6.35
CA GLN A 174 6.80 -1.63 6.98
C GLN A 174 7.01 -2.92 6.17
N GLY A 175 7.02 -2.82 4.85
CA GLY A 175 7.28 -3.93 3.93
C GLY A 175 8.14 -3.48 2.76
N VAL A 176 8.35 -4.35 1.78
CA VAL A 176 8.86 -4.00 0.45
C VAL A 176 7.91 -3.01 -0.22
N ALA A 177 8.22 -1.72 -0.12
CA ALA A 177 7.44 -0.65 -0.73
C ALA A 177 7.98 -0.31 -2.13
N LEU A 178 7.41 -0.92 -3.16
CA LEU A 178 7.65 -0.62 -4.56
C LEU A 178 6.97 0.70 -4.93
N TYR A 179 7.74 1.77 -5.02
CA TYR A 179 7.23 3.10 -5.33
C TYR A 179 7.48 3.47 -6.79
N ARG A 180 6.47 4.06 -7.44
CA ARG A 180 6.60 4.63 -8.78
C ARG A 180 6.12 6.08 -8.77
N SER A 181 7.01 6.99 -9.13
CA SER A 181 6.69 8.41 -9.29
C SER A 181 5.61 8.62 -10.35
N GLY A 182 4.84 9.69 -10.17
CA GLY A 182 3.80 10.05 -11.12
C GLY A 182 4.34 10.40 -12.50
N ILE A 183 3.47 10.28 -13.50
CA ILE A 183 3.77 10.66 -14.90
C ILE A 183 4.18 12.13 -14.96
N GLY A 184 5.24 12.46 -15.71
CA GLY A 184 5.71 13.83 -15.90
C GLY A 184 6.85 14.25 -14.97
N THR A 185 7.35 13.34 -14.13
CA THR A 185 8.45 13.57 -13.16
C THR A 185 9.84 13.19 -13.70
N GLU A 186 9.94 12.66 -14.92
CA GLU A 186 11.21 12.33 -15.58
C GLU A 186 11.54 13.37 -16.67
N ASP A 187 12.83 13.68 -16.84
CA ASP A 187 13.32 14.69 -17.80
C ASP A 187 12.85 14.35 -19.23
N GLY A 188 12.10 15.26 -19.86
CA GLY A 188 11.60 15.09 -21.23
C GLY A 188 10.15 14.60 -21.35
N GLU A 189 9.46 14.27 -20.25
CA GLU A 189 8.09 13.72 -20.24
C GLU A 189 6.94 14.77 -20.34
N TRP A 190 7.20 16.00 -20.80
CA TRP A 190 6.15 17.04 -20.84
C TRP A 190 4.96 16.65 -21.75
N LEU A 191 5.22 15.90 -22.83
CA LEU A 191 4.19 15.37 -23.72
C LEU A 191 3.41 14.22 -23.05
N CYS A 192 4.08 13.39 -22.25
CA CYS A 192 3.47 12.29 -21.51
C CYS A 192 2.44 12.77 -20.46
N ARG A 193 2.62 13.98 -19.91
CA ARG A 193 1.64 14.63 -19.01
C ARG A 193 0.26 14.81 -19.66
N MET A 194 0.20 14.91 -20.99
CA MET A 194 -1.02 15.18 -21.75
C MET A 194 -1.55 13.96 -22.52
N THR A 195 -0.67 13.04 -22.95
CA THR A 195 -1.02 11.89 -23.79
C THR A 195 -1.07 10.54 -23.06
N GLY A 196 -0.55 10.53 -21.81
CA GLY A 196 -0.32 9.36 -20.96
C GLY A 196 0.52 8.25 -21.59
N CYS A 197 1.47 8.62 -22.44
CA CYS A 197 2.56 7.73 -22.81
C CYS A 197 3.32 7.26 -21.55
N GLY A 198 3.70 5.98 -21.47
CA GLY A 198 4.38 5.36 -20.33
C GLY A 198 3.46 4.79 -19.23
N LEU A 199 2.15 4.79 -19.43
CA LEU A 199 1.16 4.23 -18.51
C LEU A 199 1.13 2.70 -18.50
N GLU A 200 1.05 2.07 -19.67
CA GLU A 200 1.16 0.62 -19.83
C GLU A 200 2.48 0.09 -19.27
N GLU A 201 3.59 0.79 -19.55
CA GLU A 201 4.91 0.46 -19.01
C GLU A 201 4.94 0.46 -17.47
N ARG A 202 4.15 1.31 -16.81
CA ARG A 202 4.04 1.33 -15.34
C ARG A 202 3.22 0.16 -14.81
N VAL A 203 2.17 -0.25 -15.53
CA VAL A 203 1.40 -1.46 -15.22
C VAL A 203 2.30 -2.69 -15.38
N ASP A 204 2.99 -2.82 -16.51
CA ASP A 204 3.89 -3.93 -16.80
C ASP A 204 5.05 -3.98 -15.82
N TRP A 205 5.65 -2.83 -15.48
CA TRP A 205 6.68 -2.76 -14.44
C TRP A 205 6.18 -3.32 -13.11
N ALA A 206 5.02 -2.87 -12.62
CA ALA A 206 4.47 -3.34 -11.36
C ALA A 206 4.12 -4.84 -11.41
N TYR A 207 3.55 -5.30 -12.52
CA TYR A 207 3.25 -6.71 -12.74
C TYR A 207 4.50 -7.58 -12.73
N GLN A 208 5.57 -7.17 -13.44
CA GLN A 208 6.84 -7.91 -13.46
C GLN A 208 7.49 -7.99 -12.08
N ARG A 209 7.41 -6.92 -11.27
CA ARG A 209 7.90 -6.98 -9.88
C ARG A 209 7.15 -8.00 -9.03
N ILE A 210 5.83 -8.08 -9.18
CA ILE A 210 5.02 -9.12 -8.50
C ILE A 210 5.46 -10.51 -8.96
N VAL A 211 5.67 -10.72 -10.27
CA VAL A 211 6.15 -11.98 -10.82
C VAL A 211 7.51 -12.37 -10.24
N GLU A 212 8.45 -11.43 -10.12
CA GLU A 212 9.75 -11.65 -9.49
C GLU A 212 9.60 -12.17 -8.05
N ILE A 213 8.76 -11.52 -7.24
CA ILE A 213 8.51 -11.91 -5.84
C ILE A 213 7.87 -13.29 -5.75
N TYR A 214 6.88 -13.60 -6.60
CA TYR A 214 6.20 -14.89 -6.61
C TYR A 214 7.08 -16.06 -7.06
N ASN A 215 8.10 -15.79 -7.87
CA ASN A 215 9.12 -16.77 -8.27
C ASN A 215 10.34 -16.80 -7.32
N ASP A 216 10.31 -15.94 -6.30
CA ASP A 216 11.10 -15.94 -5.08
C ASP A 216 11.22 -17.33 -4.43
N PRO A 217 12.28 -18.17 -4.56
CA PRO A 217 12.30 -19.46 -3.84
C PRO A 217 12.24 -19.30 -2.32
N ASP A 218 12.65 -18.15 -1.79
CA ASP A 218 12.62 -17.82 -0.36
C ASP A 218 11.33 -17.07 0.05
N SER A 219 10.45 -16.75 -0.91
CA SER A 219 9.17 -16.08 -0.64
C SER A 219 8.12 -16.98 0.03
N THR A 220 7.56 -16.51 1.14
CA THR A 220 6.45 -17.14 1.86
C THR A 220 5.07 -16.69 1.31
N GLU A 221 3.99 -17.32 1.76
CA GLU A 221 2.63 -16.87 1.40
C GLU A 221 2.29 -15.48 1.92
N GLU A 222 2.89 -15.07 3.06
CA GLU A 222 2.68 -13.74 3.62
C GLU A 222 3.43 -12.67 2.80
N ASP A 223 4.63 -12.99 2.31
CA ASP A 223 5.41 -12.13 1.40
C ASP A 223 4.68 -11.88 0.07
N ARG A 224 3.88 -12.86 -0.36
CA ARG A 224 3.10 -12.79 -1.61
C ARG A 224 1.78 -12.03 -1.48
N ARG A 225 1.46 -11.47 -0.31
CA ARG A 225 0.30 -10.55 -0.19
C ARG A 225 0.60 -9.22 -0.85
N ILE A 226 -0.34 -8.76 -1.67
CA ILE A 226 -0.20 -7.56 -2.48
C ILE A 226 -1.11 -6.46 -1.92
N ASP A 227 -0.52 -5.32 -1.57
CA ASP A 227 -1.24 -4.09 -1.25
C ASP A 227 -0.96 -3.05 -2.34
N ILE A 228 -2.00 -2.41 -2.87
CA ILE A 228 -1.88 -1.47 -3.99
C ILE A 228 -2.47 -0.13 -3.59
N PHE A 229 -1.69 0.93 -3.73
CA PHE A 229 -2.12 2.30 -3.48
C PHE A 229 -1.88 3.16 -4.71
N GLY A 230 -2.86 4.01 -5.06
CA GLY A 230 -2.73 4.89 -6.20
C GLY A 230 -3.45 6.23 -6.01
N PHE A 231 -2.91 7.30 -6.57
CA PHE A 231 -3.56 8.61 -6.62
C PHE A 231 -3.67 9.10 -8.07
N SER A 232 -4.80 9.69 -8.46
CA SER A 232 -4.97 10.34 -9.77
C SER A 232 -4.78 9.33 -10.91
N ARG A 233 -3.85 9.60 -11.83
CA ARG A 233 -3.43 8.65 -12.86
C ARG A 233 -2.71 7.42 -12.29
N GLY A 234 -2.04 7.53 -11.14
CA GLY A 234 -1.50 6.37 -10.43
C GLY A 234 -2.59 5.44 -9.90
N ALA A 235 -3.77 5.96 -9.57
CA ALA A 235 -4.94 5.15 -9.26
C ALA A 235 -5.47 4.42 -10.51
N ALA A 236 -5.46 5.08 -11.67
CA ALA A 236 -5.82 4.43 -12.94
C ALA A 236 -4.84 3.30 -13.33
N VAL A 237 -3.52 3.51 -13.13
CA VAL A 237 -2.50 2.45 -13.26
C VAL A 237 -2.79 1.29 -12.30
N SER A 238 -3.18 1.61 -11.06
CA SER A 238 -3.49 0.60 -10.04
C SER A 238 -4.72 -0.23 -10.42
N MET A 239 -5.77 0.39 -10.96
CA MET A 239 -6.93 -0.32 -11.51
C MET A 239 -6.52 -1.26 -12.67
N ALA A 240 -5.72 -0.76 -13.61
CA ALA A 240 -5.23 -1.56 -14.73
C ALA A 240 -4.35 -2.73 -14.29
N LEU A 241 -3.52 -2.53 -13.26
CA LEU A 241 -2.73 -3.60 -12.64
C LEU A 241 -3.63 -4.67 -12.00
N VAL A 242 -4.64 -4.27 -11.22
CA VAL A 242 -5.61 -5.21 -10.64
C VAL A 242 -6.33 -5.99 -11.74
N GLN A 243 -6.75 -5.30 -12.81
CA GLN A 243 -7.38 -5.94 -13.97
C GLN A 243 -6.47 -7.00 -14.60
N LYS A 244 -5.20 -6.65 -14.81
CA LYS A 244 -4.19 -7.55 -15.40
C LYS A 244 -3.97 -8.77 -14.51
N LEU A 245 -3.76 -8.57 -13.21
CA LEU A 245 -3.59 -9.65 -12.22
C LEU A 245 -4.80 -10.59 -12.18
N SER A 246 -6.03 -10.05 -12.24
CA SER A 246 -7.26 -10.86 -12.24
C SER A 246 -7.48 -11.63 -13.54
N LEU A 247 -7.04 -11.12 -14.69
CA LEU A 247 -7.25 -11.77 -15.99
C LEU A 247 -6.14 -12.77 -16.32
N GLU A 248 -4.89 -12.41 -16.06
CA GLU A 248 -3.72 -13.17 -16.48
C GLU A 248 -3.22 -14.13 -15.38
N GLY A 249 -3.54 -13.84 -14.11
CA GLY A 249 -2.90 -14.49 -12.96
C GLY A 249 -1.45 -14.05 -12.81
N ILE A 250 -0.66 -14.81 -12.06
CA ILE A 250 0.79 -14.60 -11.88
C ILE A 250 1.52 -15.86 -12.34
N PRO A 251 2.37 -15.79 -13.38
CA PRO A 251 3.17 -16.95 -13.80
C PRO A 251 4.21 -17.32 -12.74
N VAL A 252 4.12 -18.54 -12.22
CA VAL A 252 5.04 -19.13 -11.24
C VAL A 252 5.70 -20.36 -11.83
N THR A 253 7.02 -20.39 -11.75
CA THR A 253 7.86 -21.49 -12.21
C THR A 253 7.98 -22.54 -11.10
N ARG A 254 7.47 -23.74 -11.36
CA ARG A 254 7.56 -24.88 -10.45
C ARG A 254 8.60 -25.86 -10.94
N ARG A 255 9.29 -26.49 -9.99
CA ARG A 255 10.28 -27.54 -10.26
C ARG A 255 9.94 -28.76 -9.43
N GLN A 256 9.95 -29.92 -10.07
CA GLN A 256 9.80 -31.21 -9.40
C GLN A 256 10.87 -32.19 -9.87
N GLN A 257 11.48 -32.90 -8.93
CA GLN A 257 12.29 -34.06 -9.28
C GLN A 257 11.39 -35.27 -9.50
N ILE A 258 11.50 -35.89 -10.66
CA ILE A 258 10.83 -37.14 -10.99
C ILE A 258 11.87 -38.25 -11.18
N TYR A 259 11.52 -39.45 -10.75
CA TYR A 259 12.30 -40.64 -11.03
C TYR A 259 11.74 -41.31 -12.29
N THR A 260 12.56 -41.41 -13.34
CA THR A 260 12.11 -41.86 -14.66
C THR A 260 12.30 -43.37 -14.85
N ASP A 261 11.58 -43.96 -15.80
CA ASP A 261 11.73 -45.36 -16.22
C ASP A 261 13.15 -45.70 -16.71
N ARG A 262 13.93 -44.68 -17.06
CA ARG A 262 15.36 -44.78 -17.38
C ARG A 262 16.27 -44.88 -16.15
N HIS A 263 15.68 -45.08 -14.96
CA HIS A 263 16.38 -45.24 -13.69
C HIS A 263 17.29 -44.05 -13.35
N ARG A 264 16.81 -42.83 -13.64
CA ARG A 264 17.52 -41.58 -13.35
C ARG A 264 16.56 -40.51 -12.85
N TRP A 265 17.08 -39.61 -12.00
CA TRP A 265 16.41 -38.39 -11.59
C TRP A 265 16.45 -37.35 -12.71
N GLU A 266 15.30 -36.77 -13.01
CA GLU A 266 15.17 -35.63 -13.93
C GLU A 266 14.39 -34.52 -13.23
N THR A 267 14.77 -33.26 -13.49
CA THR A 267 14.02 -32.09 -13.02
C THR A 267 13.06 -31.68 -14.12
N VAL A 268 11.77 -31.69 -13.81
CA VAL A 268 10.73 -31.14 -14.67
C VAL A 268 10.40 -29.75 -14.17
N GLU A 269 10.38 -28.80 -15.09
CA GLU A 269 9.98 -27.42 -14.84
C GLU A 269 8.72 -27.11 -15.65
N TRP A 270 7.74 -26.47 -15.02
CA TRP A 270 6.56 -25.96 -15.70
C TRP A 270 6.15 -24.62 -15.10
N THR A 271 5.44 -23.83 -15.91
CA THR A 271 4.86 -22.56 -15.46
C THR A 271 3.38 -22.76 -15.22
N GLU A 272 2.90 -22.36 -14.05
CA GLU A 272 1.48 -22.28 -13.72
C GLU A 272 1.11 -20.82 -13.47
N ASN A 273 -0.08 -20.40 -13.89
CA ASN A 273 -0.59 -19.08 -13.51
C ASN A 273 -1.40 -19.23 -12.22
N VAL A 274 -0.91 -18.65 -11.14
CA VAL A 274 -1.59 -18.64 -9.84
C VAL A 274 -2.42 -17.37 -9.67
N GLU A 275 -3.41 -17.42 -8.80
CA GLU A 275 -4.21 -16.24 -8.46
C GLU A 275 -3.39 -15.22 -7.65
N ALA A 276 -3.57 -13.94 -7.93
CA ALA A 276 -2.94 -12.86 -7.20
C ALA A 276 -3.57 -12.69 -5.80
N ASN A 277 -2.74 -12.70 -4.76
CA ASN A 277 -3.19 -12.59 -3.36
C ASN A 277 -3.29 -11.12 -2.96
N ILE A 278 -4.24 -10.40 -3.55
CA ILE A 278 -4.47 -8.98 -3.27
C ILE A 278 -5.20 -8.86 -1.94
N ARG A 279 -4.58 -8.19 -0.96
CA ARG A 279 -5.19 -7.89 0.35
C ARG A 279 -5.95 -6.57 0.33
N PHE A 280 -5.34 -5.52 -0.23
CA PHE A 280 -5.90 -4.18 -0.20
C PHE A 280 -5.62 -3.39 -1.47
N VAL A 281 -6.62 -2.65 -1.94
CA VAL A 281 -6.50 -1.67 -3.02
C VAL A 281 -7.04 -0.34 -2.54
N GLY A 282 -6.17 0.64 -2.33
CA GLY A 282 -6.48 1.98 -1.85
C GLY A 282 -6.28 3.05 -2.93
N LEU A 283 -7.37 3.63 -3.42
CA LEU A 283 -7.37 4.60 -4.50
C LEU A 283 -7.74 6.00 -4.00
N PHE A 284 -7.03 7.01 -4.46
CA PHE A 284 -7.35 8.41 -4.25
C PHE A 284 -7.70 9.04 -5.59
N ASP A 285 -8.92 9.56 -5.68
CA ASP A 285 -9.46 10.38 -6.75
C ASP A 285 -9.03 9.96 -8.16
N THR A 286 -9.48 8.78 -8.58
CA THR A 286 -9.03 8.15 -9.82
C THR A 286 -9.39 8.96 -11.05
N VAL A 287 -8.38 9.32 -11.84
CA VAL A 287 -8.54 10.07 -13.09
C VAL A 287 -7.78 9.39 -14.21
N ALA A 288 -8.45 9.15 -15.33
CA ALA A 288 -7.81 8.84 -16.60
C ALA A 288 -8.05 10.03 -17.54
N ALA A 289 -7.01 10.84 -17.74
CA ALA A 289 -7.12 12.08 -18.50
C ALA A 289 -7.76 11.88 -19.88
N ARG A 290 -8.73 12.73 -20.25
CA ARG A 290 -9.08 12.94 -21.66
C ARG A 290 -7.90 13.66 -22.29
N GLY A 291 -7.14 13.00 -23.16
CA GLY A 291 -6.15 13.68 -23.99
C GLY A 291 -6.80 14.86 -24.73
N LEU A 292 -6.02 15.85 -25.18
CA LEU A 292 -6.51 16.98 -25.99
C LEU A 292 -7.59 16.49 -26.97
N ALA A 293 -8.81 16.98 -26.78
CA ALA A 293 -9.98 16.59 -27.55
C ALA A 293 -9.68 16.58 -29.05
N THR A 294 -9.52 15.39 -29.65
CA THR A 294 -9.61 15.11 -31.11
C THR A 294 -9.19 13.69 -31.53
N THR A 295 -8.56 12.86 -30.68
CA THR A 295 -8.16 11.48 -31.06
C THR A 295 -9.06 10.39 -30.46
N PRO A 296 -9.45 9.34 -31.24
CA PRO A 296 -10.25 8.22 -30.75
C PRO A 296 -9.59 7.34 -29.68
N ASP A 297 -8.26 7.45 -29.50
CA ASP A 297 -7.51 6.67 -28.53
C ASP A 297 -7.54 7.37 -27.17
N THR A 298 -8.55 7.06 -26.35
CA THR A 298 -8.61 7.59 -25.00
C THR A 298 -7.56 6.90 -24.11
N LEU A 299 -7.13 7.55 -23.04
CA LEU A 299 -6.17 6.98 -22.07
C LEU A 299 -6.65 5.63 -21.50
N PHE A 300 -7.98 5.47 -21.45
CA PHE A 300 -8.67 4.26 -21.02
C PHE A 300 -8.40 3.06 -21.93
N ASP A 301 -8.33 3.30 -23.25
CA ASP A 301 -8.08 2.26 -24.25
C ASP A 301 -6.65 1.73 -24.14
N LYS A 302 -5.69 2.64 -23.90
CA LYS A 302 -4.26 2.32 -23.69
C LYS A 302 -4.04 1.51 -22.40
N LEU A 303 -4.60 1.97 -21.29
CA LEU A 303 -4.48 1.25 -20.02
C LEU A 303 -5.32 -0.04 -19.96
N HIS A 304 -6.07 -0.36 -21.02
CA HIS A 304 -7.01 -1.48 -21.06
C HIS A 304 -7.95 -1.52 -19.85
N ILE A 305 -8.22 -0.36 -19.24
CA ILE A 305 -9.22 -0.20 -18.16
C ILE A 305 -10.59 -0.57 -18.74
N PHE A 306 -10.79 -0.29 -20.02
CA PHE A 306 -11.90 -0.75 -20.82
C PHE A 306 -11.36 -1.51 -22.04
N LEU A 307 -11.65 -2.82 -22.14
CA LEU A 307 -11.28 -3.67 -23.27
C LEU A 307 -12.07 -3.34 -24.57
N PRO A 308 -11.43 -2.96 -25.69
CA PRO A 308 -12.14 -2.68 -26.94
C PRO A 308 -13.02 -3.85 -27.40
N ASN A 309 -14.29 -3.58 -27.72
CA ASN A 309 -15.28 -4.57 -28.21
C ASN A 309 -15.65 -5.71 -27.24
N ALA A 310 -15.30 -5.61 -25.95
CA ALA A 310 -15.79 -6.56 -24.96
C ALA A 310 -17.26 -6.27 -24.60
N PRO A 311 -18.12 -7.30 -24.40
CA PRO A 311 -19.44 -7.12 -23.81
C PRO A 311 -19.32 -6.32 -22.51
N THR A 312 -20.31 -5.50 -22.16
CA THR A 312 -20.34 -4.61 -20.98
C THR A 312 -19.92 -5.26 -19.65
N ASP A 313 -19.97 -6.59 -19.58
CA ASP A 313 -19.70 -7.40 -18.40
C ASP A 313 -18.26 -7.96 -18.34
N ARG A 314 -17.47 -7.75 -19.40
CA ARG A 314 -16.03 -8.07 -19.50
C ARG A 314 -15.14 -6.81 -19.47
N LEU A 315 -15.74 -5.63 -19.57
CA LEU A 315 -15.12 -4.31 -19.52
C LEU A 315 -14.79 -3.80 -18.11
N ARG A 316 -14.80 -4.68 -17.10
CA ARG A 316 -14.86 -4.27 -15.70
C ARG A 316 -13.73 -4.92 -14.96
N VAL A 317 -12.98 -4.12 -14.19
CA VAL A 317 -12.28 -4.69 -13.04
C VAL A 317 -13.38 -5.33 -12.21
N ARG A 318 -13.37 -6.66 -12.14
CA ARG A 318 -14.39 -7.40 -11.41
C ARG A 318 -14.03 -7.28 -9.95
N TRP A 319 -14.37 -6.13 -9.38
CA TRP A 319 -14.02 -5.82 -8.00
C TRP A 319 -14.53 -6.89 -7.03
N SER A 320 -15.67 -7.51 -7.34
CA SER A 320 -16.20 -8.66 -6.60
C SER A 320 -15.35 -9.94 -6.65
N GLN A 321 -14.38 -10.03 -7.57
CA GLN A 321 -13.44 -11.14 -7.70
C GLN A 321 -12.08 -10.83 -7.08
N VAL A 322 -11.85 -9.60 -6.62
CA VAL A 322 -10.64 -9.28 -5.84
C VAL A 322 -10.83 -9.89 -4.45
N GLY A 323 -9.97 -10.84 -4.05
CA GLY A 323 -10.06 -11.50 -2.75
C GLY A 323 -9.96 -10.56 -1.55
N GLY A 324 -9.28 -9.42 -1.74
CA GLY A 324 -9.11 -8.35 -0.76
C GLY A 324 -10.18 -7.26 -0.79
N GLN A 325 -9.92 -6.19 -0.04
CA GLN A 325 -10.80 -5.03 0.04
C GLN A 325 -10.34 -3.91 -0.90
N VAL A 326 -11.30 -3.20 -1.49
CA VAL A 326 -11.07 -2.09 -2.40
C VAL A 326 -11.72 -0.84 -1.80
N ARG A 327 -10.95 0.25 -1.73
CA ARG A 327 -11.39 1.54 -1.21
C ARG A 327 -11.03 2.63 -2.19
N GLN A 328 -11.98 3.50 -2.50
CA GLN A 328 -11.73 4.74 -3.24
C GLN A 328 -12.17 5.93 -2.40
N ALA A 329 -11.24 6.85 -2.15
CA ALA A 329 -11.52 8.18 -1.64
C ALA A 329 -11.59 9.14 -2.84
N ALA A 330 -12.77 9.64 -3.16
CA ALA A 330 -13.00 10.58 -4.26
C ALA A 330 -13.18 12.00 -3.73
N SER A 331 -12.78 12.99 -4.53
CA SER A 331 -13.08 14.40 -4.26
C SER A 331 -14.58 14.66 -4.45
N ALA A 332 -15.14 15.66 -3.75
CA ALA A 332 -16.47 16.18 -4.01
C ALA A 332 -16.43 17.45 -4.88
N GLN A 333 -15.35 18.24 -4.79
CA GLN A 333 -15.25 19.60 -5.34
C GLN A 333 -14.14 19.75 -6.40
N GLU A 334 -14.01 18.76 -7.28
CA GLU A 334 -13.18 18.84 -8.50
C GLU A 334 -14.08 19.07 -9.72
N TYR A 335 -13.77 20.11 -10.50
CA TYR A 335 -14.64 20.60 -11.58
C TYR A 335 -13.90 20.77 -12.92
N ARG A 336 -12.60 20.42 -12.96
CA ARG A 336 -11.80 20.51 -14.19
C ARG A 336 -12.16 19.38 -15.15
N ASN A 337 -12.39 19.73 -16.39
CA ASN A 337 -12.75 18.85 -17.52
C ASN A 337 -11.71 17.79 -17.92
N THR A 338 -10.53 17.83 -17.30
CA THR A 338 -9.43 16.88 -17.52
C THR A 338 -9.26 15.94 -16.33
N PHE A 339 -10.10 16.09 -15.31
CA PHE A 339 -10.07 15.38 -14.02
C PHE A 339 -11.38 14.64 -13.74
N ASP A 340 -12.02 14.15 -14.79
CA ASP A 340 -13.24 13.35 -14.67
C ASP A 340 -12.95 12.10 -13.81
N LEU A 341 -13.79 11.88 -12.80
CA LEU A 341 -13.61 10.77 -11.84
C LEU A 341 -13.99 9.45 -12.50
N ILE A 342 -13.17 8.41 -12.30
CA ILE A 342 -13.56 7.02 -12.59
C ILE A 342 -14.17 6.41 -11.33
N SER A 343 -15.48 6.18 -11.33
CA SER A 343 -16.16 5.52 -10.22
C SER A 343 -15.93 4.01 -10.25
N LEU A 344 -15.88 3.40 -9.06
CA LEU A 344 -15.88 1.95 -8.90
C LEU A 344 -17.26 1.33 -9.19
N ARG A 345 -18.32 2.15 -9.31
CA ARG A 345 -19.68 1.71 -9.63
C ARG A 345 -19.85 1.50 -11.13
N SER A 346 -20.71 0.54 -11.48
CA SER A 346 -21.07 0.27 -12.86
C SER A 346 -22.10 1.26 -13.46
N CYS A 347 -22.84 1.96 -12.61
CA CYS A 347 -23.80 2.99 -13.00
C CYS A 347 -24.06 3.93 -11.81
N ASP A 348 -24.66 5.09 -12.06
CA ASP A 348 -25.13 5.95 -10.97
C ASP A 348 -26.20 5.22 -10.13
N GLY A 349 -26.03 5.24 -8.82
CA GLY A 349 -26.89 4.50 -7.88
C GLY A 349 -26.73 2.98 -7.86
N CYS A 350 -25.91 2.37 -8.73
CA CYS A 350 -25.64 0.94 -8.67
C CYS A 350 -24.97 0.55 -7.33
N PRO A 351 -25.39 -0.55 -6.68
CA PRO A 351 -24.74 -1.02 -5.47
C PRO A 351 -23.30 -1.46 -5.76
N LEU A 352 -22.40 -1.19 -4.81
CA LEU A 352 -21.04 -1.70 -4.85
C LEU A 352 -20.99 -3.14 -4.33
N PRO A 353 -20.05 -3.98 -4.80
CA PRO A 353 -19.77 -5.26 -4.17
C PRO A 353 -19.40 -5.09 -2.68
N SER A 354 -19.64 -6.12 -1.87
CA SER A 354 -19.43 -6.04 -0.41
C SER A 354 -17.99 -5.78 0.02
N ASN A 355 -17.00 -6.08 -0.83
CA ASN A 355 -15.60 -5.80 -0.59
C ASN A 355 -15.14 -4.43 -1.11
N VAL A 356 -16.05 -3.61 -1.64
CA VAL A 356 -15.75 -2.33 -2.28
C VAL A 356 -16.47 -1.19 -1.58
N GLN A 357 -15.74 -0.12 -1.28
CA GLN A 357 -16.33 1.14 -0.81
C GLN A 357 -15.77 2.31 -1.62
N GLU A 358 -16.63 3.27 -1.90
CA GLU A 358 -16.29 4.52 -2.57
C GLU A 358 -16.90 5.65 -1.75
N GLU A 359 -16.03 6.48 -1.19
CA GLU A 359 -16.38 7.55 -0.25
C GLU A 359 -15.93 8.89 -0.81
N PHE A 360 -16.78 9.90 -0.67
CA PHE A 360 -16.56 11.25 -1.17
C PHE A 360 -16.10 12.18 -0.04
N PHE A 361 -14.99 12.87 -0.27
CA PHE A 361 -14.37 13.80 0.66
C PHE A 361 -14.46 15.22 0.12
N LEU A 362 -14.63 16.19 1.03
CA LEU A 362 -14.58 17.61 0.69
C LEU A 362 -13.21 18.01 0.13
N GLY A 363 -13.21 19.03 -0.72
CA GLY A 363 -12.01 19.51 -1.41
C GLY A 363 -11.90 19.03 -2.85
N ALA A 364 -10.98 19.69 -3.58
CA ALA A 364 -10.60 19.34 -4.94
C ALA A 364 -9.63 18.14 -4.99
N HIS A 365 -9.16 17.77 -6.18
CA HIS A 365 -8.36 16.56 -6.41
C HIS A 365 -7.22 16.33 -5.40
N SER A 366 -6.36 17.33 -5.20
CA SER A 366 -5.24 17.23 -4.27
C SER A 366 -5.63 17.46 -2.80
N ASN A 367 -6.82 17.95 -2.50
CA ASN A 367 -7.35 17.93 -1.14
C ASN A 367 -7.74 16.52 -0.70
N VAL A 368 -7.89 15.57 -1.63
CA VAL A 368 -8.11 14.15 -1.30
C VAL A 368 -6.83 13.33 -1.46
N GLY A 369 -6.06 13.57 -2.52
CA GLY A 369 -4.83 12.81 -2.76
C GLY A 369 -3.56 13.35 -2.09
N GLY A 370 -3.61 14.55 -1.49
CA GLY A 370 -2.41 15.25 -1.05
C GLY A 370 -1.69 15.99 -2.18
N GLY A 371 -0.52 16.57 -1.88
CA GLY A 371 0.31 17.26 -2.87
C GLY A 371 0.43 18.78 -2.70
N TYR A 372 -0.52 19.43 -1.99
CA TYR A 372 -0.47 20.87 -1.74
C TYR A 372 0.56 21.26 -0.68
N GLY A 373 1.44 22.18 -1.08
CA GLY A 373 2.56 22.72 -0.32
C GLY A 373 2.19 23.78 0.71
N ILE A 374 3.21 24.32 1.39
CA ILE A 374 3.02 25.48 2.29
C ILE A 374 2.59 26.73 1.51
N SER A 375 3.14 26.90 0.30
CA SER A 375 2.79 27.97 -0.64
C SER A 375 1.32 27.91 -1.09
N ASP A 376 0.70 26.74 -0.99
CA ASP A 376 -0.72 26.49 -1.28
C ASP A 376 -1.64 26.69 -0.06
N GLY A 377 -1.10 27.16 1.07
CA GLY A 377 -1.83 27.28 2.34
C GLY A 377 -1.86 26.00 3.19
N GLY A 378 -1.10 24.96 2.78
CA GLY A 378 -1.13 23.64 3.40
C GLY A 378 -2.31 22.78 2.92
N ASN A 379 -2.40 21.55 3.43
CA ASN A 379 -3.44 20.58 3.01
C ASN A 379 -4.07 19.84 4.19
N PRO A 380 -4.77 20.54 5.09
CA PRO A 380 -5.43 19.88 6.22
C PRO A 380 -6.49 18.88 5.75
N LEU A 381 -7.20 19.18 4.66
CA LEU A 381 -8.24 18.33 4.08
C LEU A 381 -7.76 16.93 3.69
N ALA A 382 -6.56 16.81 3.10
CA ALA A 382 -6.00 15.51 2.71
C ALA A 382 -5.69 14.61 3.89
N THR A 383 -5.70 15.12 5.12
CA THR A 383 -5.51 14.32 6.33
C THR A 383 -6.70 13.41 6.59
N TYR A 384 -7.93 13.83 6.27
CA TYR A 384 -9.14 13.02 6.48
C TYR A 384 -9.20 11.81 5.56
N SER A 385 -8.96 12.01 4.26
CA SER A 385 -8.90 10.92 3.28
C SER A 385 -7.70 9.99 3.53
N LEU A 386 -6.56 10.53 3.98
CA LEU A 386 -5.42 9.74 4.42
C LEU A 386 -5.79 8.87 5.63
N SER A 387 -6.45 9.45 6.63
CA SER A 387 -6.85 8.76 7.86
C SER A 387 -7.83 7.64 7.57
N TYR A 388 -8.85 7.88 6.72
CA TYR A 388 -9.76 6.85 6.22
C TYR A 388 -9.00 5.68 5.59
N MET A 389 -8.16 5.97 4.60
CA MET A 389 -7.41 4.94 3.87
C MET A 389 -6.46 4.17 4.80
N TYR A 390 -5.81 4.88 5.72
CA TYR A 390 -4.90 4.34 6.71
C TYR A 390 -5.61 3.37 7.66
N ARG A 391 -6.78 3.76 8.20
CA ARG A 391 -7.59 2.90 9.10
C ARG A 391 -8.08 1.65 8.38
N GLU A 392 -8.62 1.80 7.17
CA GLU A 392 -9.10 0.67 6.36
C GLU A 392 -7.97 -0.32 6.05
N ALA A 393 -6.82 0.19 5.62
CA ALA A 393 -5.64 -0.62 5.34
C ALA A 393 -5.12 -1.33 6.61
N LEU A 394 -4.94 -0.59 7.71
CA LEU A 394 -4.41 -1.13 8.97
C LEU A 394 -5.33 -2.20 9.56
N ALA A 395 -6.65 -2.02 9.50
CA ALA A 395 -7.65 -2.98 9.97
C ALA A 395 -7.57 -4.33 9.24
N LEU A 396 -7.06 -4.35 8.01
CA LEU A 396 -6.92 -5.55 7.18
C LEU A 396 -5.53 -6.19 7.31
N GLY A 397 -4.66 -5.62 8.14
CA GLY A 397 -3.31 -6.12 8.37
C GLY A 397 -2.29 -5.68 7.32
N VAL A 398 -2.59 -4.63 6.55
CA VAL A 398 -1.57 -3.92 5.76
C VAL A 398 -0.47 -3.45 6.74
N PRO A 399 0.82 -3.73 6.49
CA PRO A 399 1.91 -3.47 7.41
C PRO A 399 2.23 -1.96 7.46
N LEU A 400 1.35 -1.17 8.05
CA LEU A 400 1.56 0.26 8.25
C LEU A 400 2.03 0.49 9.69
N ALA A 401 3.08 1.29 9.85
CA ALA A 401 3.53 1.77 11.15
C ALA A 401 2.37 2.49 11.85
N GLN A 402 2.16 2.18 13.13
CA GLN A 402 1.14 2.86 13.92
C GLN A 402 1.50 4.33 14.13
N ASP A 403 0.62 5.22 13.65
CA ASP A 403 0.75 6.66 13.81
C ASP A 403 -0.63 7.24 14.18
N PRO A 404 -0.90 7.43 15.48
CA PRO A 404 -2.17 8.01 15.95
C PRO A 404 -2.46 9.38 15.35
N SER A 405 -1.42 10.17 15.01
CA SER A 405 -1.62 11.49 14.38
C SER A 405 -2.23 11.40 12.97
N VAL A 406 -2.10 10.24 12.33
CA VAL A 406 -2.75 9.91 11.05
C VAL A 406 -4.08 9.19 11.28
N GLY A 407 -4.11 8.22 12.20
CA GLY A 407 -5.30 7.39 12.47
C GLY A 407 -6.47 8.15 13.09
N ASP A 408 -6.20 9.10 13.98
CA ASP A 408 -7.25 9.79 14.74
C ASP A 408 -7.82 11.00 13.98
N ALA A 409 -7.14 11.44 12.91
CA ALA A 409 -7.52 12.66 12.19
C ALA A 409 -8.91 12.60 11.53
N ILE A 410 -9.47 11.42 11.29
CA ILE A 410 -10.85 11.28 10.79
C ILE A 410 -11.90 11.64 11.83
N GLU A 411 -11.58 11.50 13.12
CA GLU A 411 -12.46 11.81 14.24
C GLU A 411 -12.46 13.33 14.42
N GLY A 412 -13.57 13.99 14.06
CA GLY A 412 -13.67 15.46 14.03
C GLY A 412 -13.75 16.05 12.62
N MET A 413 -13.91 15.21 11.59
CA MET A 413 -14.33 15.70 10.27
C MET A 413 -15.69 16.40 10.35
N HIS A 414 -16.64 15.85 11.14
CA HIS A 414 -17.96 16.44 11.35
C HIS A 414 -17.95 17.86 11.93
N GLU A 415 -17.09 18.16 12.91
CA GLU A 415 -17.02 19.49 13.55
C GLU A 415 -16.60 20.58 12.56
N LYS A 416 -15.74 20.20 11.60
CA LYS A 416 -15.19 21.12 10.60
C LYS A 416 -15.88 21.02 9.25
N PHE A 417 -16.80 20.08 9.05
CA PHE A 417 -17.36 19.77 7.74
C PHE A 417 -17.91 21.01 7.04
N PHE A 418 -18.72 21.81 7.75
CA PHE A 418 -19.30 23.05 7.20
C PHE A 418 -18.28 24.18 7.03
N GLU A 419 -17.25 24.27 7.87
CA GLU A 419 -16.15 25.23 7.72
C GLU A 419 -15.27 24.89 6.49
N LEU A 420 -15.16 23.59 6.18
CA LEU A 420 -14.32 23.05 5.12
C LEU A 420 -14.94 23.19 3.72
N ILE A 421 -16.26 23.34 3.62
CA ILE A 421 -16.95 23.58 2.34
C ILE A 421 -16.40 24.84 1.66
N ASP A 422 -16.16 25.91 2.43
CA ASP A 422 -15.66 27.19 1.93
C ASP A 422 -14.13 27.19 1.71
N ALA A 423 -13.39 26.41 2.51
CA ALA A 423 -11.93 26.28 2.39
C ALA A 423 -11.48 25.41 1.20
N ALA A 424 -12.37 24.55 0.70
CA ALA A 424 -12.12 23.59 -0.37
C ALA A 424 -11.99 24.19 -1.79
N HIS A 425 -12.22 25.50 -1.96
CA HIS A 425 -12.21 26.12 -3.28
C HIS A 425 -10.80 26.52 -3.73
N ASP A 426 -10.30 25.81 -4.75
CA ASP A 426 -9.03 26.11 -5.41
C ASP A 426 -9.09 27.44 -6.17
N SER A 427 -8.51 28.49 -5.59
CA SER A 427 -8.42 29.83 -6.18
C SER A 427 -7.48 29.94 -7.40
N ARG A 428 -6.78 28.85 -7.79
CA ARG A 428 -5.70 28.87 -8.81
C ARG A 428 -6.18 28.65 -10.25
N PHE A 429 -7.46 28.37 -10.50
CA PHE A 429 -8.00 28.17 -11.86
C PHE A 429 -9.09 29.20 -12.21
N PRO A 430 -8.73 30.48 -12.39
CA PRO A 430 -9.68 31.57 -12.62
C PRO A 430 -10.45 31.45 -13.95
N VAL A 431 -9.93 30.69 -14.92
CA VAL A 431 -10.55 30.51 -16.24
C VAL A 431 -11.77 29.58 -16.16
N ASP A 432 -11.67 28.46 -15.45
CA ASP A 432 -12.81 27.54 -15.26
C ASP A 432 -13.91 28.17 -14.40
N ARG A 433 -13.51 29.00 -13.42
CA ARG A 433 -14.42 29.85 -12.63
C ARG A 433 -15.12 30.90 -13.50
N PHE A 434 -14.39 31.54 -14.42
CA PHE A 434 -14.96 32.50 -15.38
C PHE A 434 -15.95 31.84 -16.35
N LEU A 435 -15.73 30.57 -16.69
CA LEU A 435 -16.63 29.76 -17.51
C LEU A 435 -17.85 29.22 -16.74
N GLY A 436 -17.95 29.46 -15.43
CA GLY A 436 -19.13 29.14 -14.62
C GLY A 436 -19.35 27.65 -14.36
N ARG A 437 -18.31 26.80 -14.49
CA ARG A 437 -18.44 25.37 -14.22
C ARG A 437 -18.37 25.08 -12.73
N ILE A 438 -19.43 24.43 -12.25
CA ILE A 438 -19.64 24.03 -10.85
C ILE A 438 -20.10 22.56 -10.75
N SER A 439 -19.97 21.80 -11.85
CA SER A 439 -20.36 20.40 -11.93
C SER A 439 -19.14 19.50 -11.98
N ARG A 440 -19.28 18.32 -11.37
CA ARG A 440 -18.30 17.25 -11.39
C ARG A 440 -18.75 16.16 -12.36
N SER A 441 -17.87 15.80 -13.28
CA SER A 441 -18.08 14.70 -14.22
C SER A 441 -17.63 13.38 -13.60
N ILE A 442 -18.50 12.37 -13.58
CA ILE A 442 -18.19 11.02 -13.10
C ILE A 442 -18.45 10.00 -14.21
N TYR A 443 -17.43 9.20 -14.49
CA TYR A 443 -17.52 8.02 -15.34
C TYR A 443 -17.86 6.79 -14.50
N PHE A 444 -18.96 6.14 -14.83
CA PHE A 444 -19.32 4.83 -14.30
C PHE A 444 -18.86 3.73 -15.27
N GLY A 445 -18.43 2.59 -14.74
CA GLY A 445 -17.74 1.54 -15.50
C GLY A 445 -18.49 1.02 -16.73
N GLY A 446 -18.12 1.54 -17.91
CA GLY A 446 -18.50 1.05 -19.24
C GLY A 446 -18.10 2.00 -20.37
N ALA A 447 -17.38 1.48 -21.38
CA ALA A 447 -16.74 2.17 -22.52
C ALA A 447 -17.65 2.95 -23.49
N SER A 448 -18.89 3.26 -23.12
CA SER A 448 -19.83 3.99 -23.98
C SER A 448 -20.68 5.03 -23.24
N GLY A 449 -20.43 5.26 -21.95
CA GLY A 449 -21.15 6.28 -21.19
C GLY A 449 -20.44 7.62 -21.33
N GLU A 450 -21.11 8.61 -21.92
CA GLU A 450 -20.77 10.00 -21.60
C GLU A 450 -20.74 10.15 -20.06
N PRO A 451 -19.82 10.96 -19.52
CA PRO A 451 -19.77 11.16 -18.07
C PRO A 451 -21.11 11.73 -17.60
N VAL A 452 -21.50 11.33 -16.39
CA VAL A 452 -22.66 11.93 -15.73
C VAL A 452 -22.19 13.16 -14.98
N GLU A 453 -22.84 14.29 -15.24
CA GLU A 453 -22.58 15.56 -14.56
C GLU A 453 -23.38 15.63 -13.27
N PHE A 454 -22.69 15.91 -12.16
CA PHE A 454 -23.31 16.17 -10.86
C PHE A 454 -23.08 17.62 -10.47
N THR A 455 -24.12 18.29 -10.01
CA THR A 455 -24.03 19.63 -9.44
C THR A 455 -23.21 19.63 -8.15
N ALA A 456 -22.69 20.80 -7.77
CA ALA A 456 -22.02 20.96 -6.47
C ALA A 456 -22.89 20.53 -5.28
N PHE A 457 -24.21 20.73 -5.37
CA PHE A 457 -25.15 20.31 -4.32
C PHE A 457 -25.25 18.79 -4.22
N GLU A 458 -25.41 18.08 -5.36
CA GLU A 458 -25.45 16.61 -5.38
C GLU A 458 -24.13 16.00 -4.90
N MET A 459 -23.00 16.61 -5.25
CA MET A 459 -21.69 16.17 -4.75
C MET A 459 -21.51 16.40 -3.26
N LEU A 460 -22.05 17.50 -2.73
CA LEU A 460 -22.04 17.76 -1.29
C LEU A 460 -22.91 16.75 -0.54
N GLN A 461 -24.08 16.38 -1.08
CA GLN A 461 -24.92 15.32 -0.50
C GLN A 461 -24.15 13.99 -0.44
N LYS A 462 -23.46 13.60 -1.53
CA LYS A 462 -22.61 12.40 -1.52
C LYS A 462 -21.49 12.47 -0.47
N ALA A 463 -20.90 13.64 -0.24
CA ALA A 463 -19.88 13.84 0.78
C ALA A 463 -20.44 13.73 2.22
N VAL A 464 -21.64 14.27 2.47
CA VAL A 464 -22.35 14.12 3.75
C VAL A 464 -22.68 12.65 4.02
N GLU A 465 -23.26 11.95 3.05
CA GLU A 465 -23.56 10.51 3.17
C GLU A 465 -22.29 9.68 3.43
N SER A 466 -21.16 10.10 2.86
CA SER A 466 -19.87 9.43 3.11
C SER A 466 -19.36 9.71 4.52
N ALA A 467 -19.48 10.97 4.99
CA ALA A 467 -19.12 11.36 6.34
C ALA A 467 -19.91 10.59 7.40
N GLU A 468 -21.22 10.44 7.22
CA GLU A 468 -22.09 9.63 8.09
C GLU A 468 -21.66 8.17 8.19
N ARG A 469 -21.06 7.61 7.13
CA ARG A 469 -20.58 6.21 7.12
C ARG A 469 -19.22 6.04 7.79
N ILE A 470 -18.31 6.99 7.62
CA ILE A 470 -16.90 6.82 8.00
C ILE A 470 -16.49 7.53 9.29
N ASP A 471 -17.22 8.57 9.71
CA ASP A 471 -17.01 9.27 10.98
C ASP A 471 -18.11 8.84 11.97
N PRO A 472 -17.81 7.98 12.96
CA PRO A 472 -18.79 7.50 13.93
C PRO A 472 -19.31 8.61 14.86
N LEU A 473 -18.69 9.79 14.86
CA LEU A 473 -19.11 10.96 15.63
C LEU A 473 -19.93 11.95 14.80
N PHE A 474 -20.15 11.67 13.51
CA PHE A 474 -21.00 12.50 12.67
C PHE A 474 -22.43 12.51 13.21
N ILE A 475 -22.91 13.68 13.63
CA ILE A 475 -24.21 13.84 14.30
C ILE A 475 -25.31 13.42 13.32
N HIS A 476 -26.07 12.38 13.66
CA HIS A 476 -27.39 12.16 13.09
C HIS A 476 -28.32 13.21 13.71
N GLU A 477 -28.95 14.08 12.92
CA GLU A 477 -30.12 14.79 13.41
C GLU A 477 -31.11 13.73 13.90
N ASP A 478 -31.38 13.72 15.21
CA ASP A 478 -32.37 12.83 15.81
C ASP A 478 -33.70 12.95 15.05
N GLU A 479 -34.11 11.92 14.32
CA GLU A 479 -35.46 11.76 13.77
C GLU A 479 -36.54 11.57 14.87
N GLY A 480 -36.33 12.15 16.06
CA GLY A 480 -37.12 11.85 17.27
C GLY A 480 -37.57 13.05 18.10
N ALA A 481 -37.22 14.29 17.74
CA ALA A 481 -37.70 15.47 18.44
C ALA A 481 -38.76 16.22 17.60
N GLU A 482 -40.01 15.75 17.66
CA GLU A 482 -41.15 16.59 17.28
C GLU A 482 -41.33 17.75 18.29
N PRO A 483 -41.85 18.91 17.84
CA PRO A 483 -41.65 20.24 18.44
C PRO A 483 -42.27 20.49 19.83
#